data_AF-A0A9X5X8T9-F1
#
_entry.id   AF-A0A9X5X8T9-F1
#
_cell.length_a   1.000
_cell.length_b   1.000
_cell.length_c   1.000
_cell.angle_alpha   90.00
_cell.angle_beta   90.00
_cell.angle_gamma   90.00
#
_symmetry.space_group_name_H-M   'P 1'
#
loop_
_entity.id
_entity.type
_entity.pdbx_description
1 polymer ?
#
loop_
_entity_poly.entity_id
_entity_poly.type
_entity_poly.pdbx_seq_one_letter_code
_entity_poly.pdbx_strand_id
1 'polypeptide(L)' 'MEVKGSVALVTGANRGIGLAFTRALLARGAAKVYAGVRDPESVREPGVETLR' A
#
# COMPACT_ATOMS: atom_id res chain seq x y z
N MET A 1 -5.27 6.54 14.47
CA MET A 1 -5.75 6.91 13.12
C MET A 1 -6.84 5.93 12.73
N GLU A 2 -8.04 6.44 12.49
CA GLU A 2 -9.15 5.66 11.94
C GLU A 2 -8.96 5.56 10.42
N VAL A 3 -8.62 4.36 9.94
CA VAL A 3 -8.35 4.10 8.50
C VAL A 3 -9.27 3.04 7.92
N LYS A 4 -10.14 2.45 8.74
CA LYS A 4 -11.05 1.41 8.31
C LYS A 4 -11.97 1.95 7.22
N GLY A 5 -12.05 1.26 6.09
CA GLY A 5 -12.83 1.67 4.92
C GLY A 5 -12.18 2.74 4.04
N SER A 6 -11.00 3.26 4.41
CA SER A 6 -10.32 4.30 3.63
C SER A 6 -9.64 3.75 2.37
N VAL A 7 -9.43 4.63 1.38
CA VAL A 7 -8.54 4.40 0.24
C VAL A 7 -7.26 5.20 0.49
N ALA A 8 -6.11 4.54 0.47
CA ALA A 8 -4.82 5.18 0.74
C ALA A 8 -3.84 5.01 -0.43
N LEU A 9 -2.99 6.02 -0.64
CA LEU A 9 -1.84 5.95 -1.54
C LEU A 9 -0.56 6.00 -0.71
N VAL A 10 0.32 5.02 -0.89
CA VAL A 10 1.65 4.98 -0.28
C VAL A 10 2.71 5.03 -1.37
N THR A 11 3.54 6.07 -1.35
CA THR A 11 4.69 6.19 -2.26
C THR A 11 5.92 5.49 -1.66
N GLY A 12 6.82 5.01 -2.52
CA GLY A 12 7.98 4.22 -2.06
C GLY A 12 7.58 2.88 -1.42
N ALA A 13 6.42 2.34 -1.82
CA ALA A 13 5.82 1.15 -1.20
C ALA A 13 6.51 -0.18 -1.55
N ASN A 14 7.60 -0.17 -2.32
CA ASN A 14 8.31 -1.39 -2.72
C ASN A 14 9.20 -1.97 -1.61
N ARG A 15 9.57 -1.19 -0.59
CA ARG A 15 10.45 -1.63 0.51
C ARG A 15 10.39 -0.70 1.71
N GLY A 16 11.09 -1.09 2.77
CA GLY A 16 11.34 -0.25 3.94
C GLY A 16 10.05 0.26 4.59
N ILE A 17 10.06 1.54 4.97
CA ILE A 17 8.96 2.16 5.72
C ILE A 17 7.69 2.26 4.86
N GLY A 18 7.80 2.54 3.56
CA GLY A 18 6.63 2.58 2.67
C GLY A 18 5.89 1.24 2.65
N LEU A 19 6.63 0.14 2.47
CA LEU A 19 6.04 -1.21 2.53
C LEU A 19 5.42 -1.51 3.91
N ALA A 20 6.06 -1.09 4.99
CA ALA A 20 5.52 -1.25 6.34
C ALA A 20 4.19 -0.52 6.54
N PHE A 21 4.06 0.71 6.02
CA PHE A 21 2.81 1.46 6.05
C PHE A 21 1.72 0.79 5.22
N THR A 22 2.04 0.33 4.01
CA THR A 22 1.11 -0.40 3.15
C THR A 22 0.49 -1.60 3.89
N ARG A 23 1.34 -2.42 4.54
CA ARG A 23 0.88 -3.55 5.37
C ARG A 23 0.02 -3.11 6.54
N ALA A 24 0.44 -2.08 7.26
CA ALA A 24 -0.29 -1.58 8.42
C ALA A 24 -1.67 -1.02 8.05
N LEU A 25 -1.79 -0.34 6.90
CA LEU A 25 -3.06 0.19 6.39
C LEU A 25 -4.04 -0.94 6.04
N LEU A 26 -3.57 -1.96 5.32
CA LEU A 26 -4.38 -3.15 5.01
C LEU A 26 -4.82 -3.88 6.29
N ALA A 27 -3.87 -4.14 7.20
CA ALA A 27 -4.16 -4.84 8.46
C ALA A 27 -5.17 -4.08 9.35
N ARG A 28 -5.23 -2.75 9.24
CA ARG A 28 -6.18 -1.90 9.97
C ARG A 28 -7.51 -1.70 9.23
N GLY A 29 -7.71 -2.40 8.12
CA GLY A 29 -8.98 -2.45 7.40
C GLY A 29 -9.19 -1.30 6.41
N ALA A 30 -8.12 -0.69 5.88
CA ALA A 30 -8.26 0.14 4.69
C ALA A 30 -8.96 -0.67 3.59
N ALA A 31 -9.94 -0.08 2.92
CA ALA A 31 -10.66 -0.74 1.83
C ALA A 31 -9.74 -0.98 0.63
N LYS A 32 -8.76 -0.09 0.44
CA LYS A 32 -7.85 -0.14 -0.70
C LYS A 32 -6.54 0.56 -0.40
N VAL A 33 -5.42 -0.01 -0.85
CA VAL A 33 -4.11 0.62 -0.78
C VAL A 33 -3.45 0.60 -2.16
N TYR A 34 -3.12 1.78 -2.66
CA TYR A 34 -2.33 1.97 -3.86
C TYR A 34 -0.84 2.06 -3.52
N ALA A 35 0.00 1.29 -4.20
CA ALA A 35 1.45 1.38 -4.16
C ALA A 35 1.98 2.25 -5.28
N GLY A 36 2.50 3.42 -4.92
CA GLY A 36 3.35 4.24 -5.78
C GLY A 36 4.78 3.69 -5.76
N VAL A 37 5.18 3.06 -6.86
CA VAL A 37 6.51 2.46 -7.05
C VAL A 37 7.07 2.83 -8.43
N ARG A 38 8.39 2.72 -8.60
CA ARG A 38 9.04 2.97 -9.90
C ARG A 38 8.82 1.84 -10.91
N ASP A 39 8.78 0.61 -10.40
CA ASP A 39 8.58 -0.60 -11.18
C ASP A 39 7.38 -1.35 -10.57
N PRO A 40 6.19 -1.30 -11.22
CA PRO A 40 5.01 -2.02 -10.76
C PRO A 40 5.20 -3.52 -10.61
N GLU A 41 6.03 -4.15 -11.45
CA GLU A 41 6.27 -5.60 -11.42
C GLU A 41 7.08 -6.03 -10.18
N SER A 42 7.75 -5.07 -9.51
CA SER A 42 8.48 -5.32 -8.28
C SER A 42 7.58 -5.53 -7.05
N VAL A 43 6.29 -5.18 -7.12
CA VAL A 43 5.36 -5.29 -5.98
C VAL A 43 4.86 -6.72 -5.83
N ARG A 44 5.14 -7.31 -4.68
CA ARG A 44 4.71 -8.68 -4.32
C ARG A 44 3.72 -8.71 -3.16
N GLU A 45 3.32 -7.54 -2.67
CA GLU A 45 2.47 -7.43 -1.48
C GLU A 45 1.01 -7.75 -1.84
N PRO A 46 0.40 -8.79 -1.25
CA PRO A 46 -0.99 -9.14 -1.54
C PRO A 46 -1.96 -8.03 -1.10
N GLY A 47 -3.03 -7.83 -1.87
CA GLY A 47 -4.07 -6.84 -1.55
C GLY A 47 -3.68 -5.39 -1.83
N VAL A 48 -2.55 -5.17 -2.53
CA VAL A 48 -2.07 -3.85 -2.93
C VAL A 48 -2.21 -3.69 -4.44
N GLU A 49 -2.69 -2.53 -4.88
CA GLU A 49 -2.76 -2.20 -6.31
C GLU A 49 -1.64 -1.22 -6.69
N THR A 50 -0.89 -1.49 -7.75
CA THR A 50 0.10 -0.54 -8.26
C THR A 50 -0.57 0.56 -9.07
N LEU A 51 -0.09 1.80 -8.94
CA LEU A 51 -0.47 2.86 -9.86
C LEU A 51 0.11 2.58 -11.26
N ARG A 52 -0.67 2.86 -12.31
CA ARG A 52 -0.25 2.84 -13.72
C ARG A 52 -0.05 4.25 -14.24
#